data_AF-A0A523N8A9-F1
#
_entry.id   AF-A0A523N8A9-F1
#
_cell.length_a   1.000
_cell.length_b   1.000
_cell.length_c   1.000
_cell.angle_alpha   90.00
_cell.angle_beta   90.00
_cell.angle_gamma   90.00
#
_symmetry.space_group_name_H-M   'P 1'
#
loop_
_entity.id
_entity.type
_entity.pdbx_description
1 polymer ?
#
loop_
_entity_poly.entity_id
_entity_poly.type
_entity_poly.pdbx_seq_one_letter_code
_entity_poly.pdbx_strand_id
1 'polypeptide(L)'
;MLAIVLLVVVSTAWAVLLRWTRCPGWSVVAGVAAGLVLGPTILGRVAPDLYSGVFDGGLQQSRQLDRLVSHHGAERVAAHAAGASVETIASLELRQSAAVETATRVWRDARWTHQRPQRIFVAVLAALTLAGAAAFAIPRSGHTPSIVAVVSLGAWSAALPGAIAWFMLRGIWEADVVESMLVVAAVAIGPWALTASDRDIADDAEVGGARLVQVAGRIATLIAAGLVVTSLARAHGWTGLLWAAPLAAVPLAWIVRWPAAESTRRVVNLVIVPAVAATVAVRVDVLGDLRPWPVLILVLLSTDGRWLGAFTGVQILGGRRGAGTMRLVMASTAAGPTQIVIVAIAVSTWSISTSLALALLFGAVLIEVTGPARRAVAQRLIQP
;
A
#
# COMPACT_ATOMS: atom_id res chain seq x y z
N MET A 1 -5.21 -6.42 21.34
CA MET A 1 -3.83 -6.86 21.64
C MET A 1 -3.47 -8.14 20.91
N LEU A 2 -4.27 -9.22 21.04
CA LEU A 2 -3.99 -10.51 20.36
C LEU A 2 -3.69 -10.37 18.84
N ALA A 3 -4.52 -9.63 18.09
CA ALA A 3 -4.31 -9.40 16.66
C ALA A 3 -2.91 -8.84 16.33
N ILE A 4 -2.43 -7.86 17.11
CA ILE A 4 -1.12 -7.23 16.91
C ILE A 4 0.00 -8.24 17.18
N VAL A 5 -0.13 -9.01 18.27
CA VAL A 5 0.85 -10.05 18.62
C VAL A 5 0.94 -11.10 17.51
N LEU A 6 -0.20 -11.58 17.01
CA LEU A 6 -0.25 -12.53 15.90
C LEU A 6 0.40 -11.96 14.64
N LEU A 7 0.06 -10.73 14.26
CA LEU A 7 0.64 -10.07 13.08
C LEU A 7 2.16 -9.97 13.17
N VAL A 8 2.70 -9.57 14.32
CA VAL A 8 4.17 -9.45 14.50
C VAL A 8 4.83 -10.81 14.53
N VAL A 9 4.36 -11.74 15.36
CA VAL A 9 5.00 -13.04 15.58
C VAL A 9 4.98 -13.87 14.30
N VAL A 10 3.81 -14.00 13.66
CA VAL A 10 3.65 -14.83 12.47
C VAL A 10 4.43 -14.24 11.29
N SER A 11 4.34 -12.92 11.04
CA SER A 11 5.10 -12.29 9.95
C SER A 11 6.62 -12.36 10.16
N THR A 12 7.10 -12.20 11.39
CA THR A 12 8.52 -12.34 11.72
C THR A 12 9.00 -13.78 11.52
N ALA A 13 8.21 -14.78 11.93
CA ALA A 13 8.54 -16.19 11.72
C ALA A 13 8.65 -16.53 10.23
N TRP A 14 7.69 -16.08 9.42
CA TRP A 14 7.76 -16.21 7.96
C TRP A 14 8.96 -15.47 7.37
N ALA A 15 9.31 -14.30 7.90
CA ALA A 15 10.46 -13.53 7.43
C ALA A 15 11.78 -14.24 7.69
N VAL A 16 11.95 -14.86 8.87
CA VAL A 16 13.11 -15.70 9.19
C VAL A 16 13.18 -16.90 8.25
N LEU A 17 12.05 -17.59 8.02
CA LEU A 17 11.98 -18.75 7.14
C LEU A 17 12.36 -18.40 5.69
N LEU A 18 11.73 -17.37 5.10
CA LEU A 18 12.00 -16.96 3.72
C LEU A 18 13.38 -16.34 3.52
N ARG A 19 13.93 -15.70 4.55
CA ARG A 19 15.32 -15.24 4.53
C ARG A 19 16.27 -16.42 4.46
N TRP A 20 15.99 -17.52 5.17
CA TRP A 20 16.82 -18.72 5.16
C TRP A 20 16.82 -19.40 3.78
N THR A 21 15.69 -19.39 3.07
CA THR A 21 15.58 -19.91 1.69
C THR A 21 16.11 -18.94 0.63
N ARG A 22 16.64 -17.77 1.02
CA ARG A 22 17.14 -16.71 0.11
C ARG A 22 16.07 -16.22 -0.87
N CYS A 23 14.81 -16.25 -0.47
CA CYS A 23 13.71 -15.72 -1.29
C CYS A 23 13.92 -14.22 -1.57
N PRO A 24 13.87 -13.75 -2.82
CA PRO A 24 13.95 -12.33 -3.12
C PRO A 24 12.72 -11.60 -2.58
N GLY A 25 12.93 -10.43 -1.99
CA GLY A 25 11.84 -9.69 -1.37
C GLY A 25 11.23 -10.34 -0.13
N TRP A 26 11.98 -11.24 0.53
CA TRP A 26 11.50 -12.04 1.66
C TRP A 26 10.76 -11.24 2.74
N SER A 27 11.12 -9.98 3.00
CA SER A 27 10.47 -9.16 4.03
C SER A 27 9.02 -8.84 3.68
N VAL A 28 8.76 -8.41 2.46
CA VAL A 28 7.41 -8.13 1.95
C VAL A 28 6.63 -9.42 1.77
N VAL A 29 7.23 -10.42 1.10
CA VAL A 29 6.59 -11.71 0.81
C VAL A 29 6.17 -12.42 2.09
N ALA A 30 7.01 -12.40 3.14
CA ALA A 30 6.70 -13.00 4.43
C ALA A 30 5.48 -12.36 5.10
N GLY A 31 5.42 -11.04 5.06
CA GLY A 31 4.27 -10.32 5.62
C GLY A 31 2.98 -10.63 4.87
N VAL A 32 3.04 -10.67 3.54
CA VAL A 32 1.89 -11.06 2.70
C VAL A 32 1.45 -12.49 3.02
N ALA A 33 2.37 -13.46 3.02
CA ALA A 33 2.06 -14.84 3.36
C ALA A 33 1.42 -14.98 4.75
N ALA A 34 2.01 -14.33 5.76
CA ALA A 34 1.49 -14.30 7.12
C ALA A 34 0.09 -13.71 7.20
N GLY A 35 -0.14 -12.57 6.53
CA GLY A 35 -1.44 -11.93 6.52
C GLY A 35 -2.50 -12.73 5.74
N LEU A 36 -2.15 -13.42 4.65
CA LEU A 36 -3.09 -14.30 3.94
C LEU A 36 -3.50 -15.52 4.79
N VAL A 37 -2.55 -16.09 5.54
CA VAL A 37 -2.82 -17.17 6.50
C VAL A 37 -3.74 -16.70 7.63
N LEU A 38 -3.47 -15.53 8.21
CA LEU A 38 -4.26 -14.94 9.30
C LEU A 38 -5.55 -14.26 8.82
N GLY A 39 -5.67 -13.99 7.52
CA GLY A 39 -6.69 -13.16 6.92
C GLY A 39 -7.96 -13.91 6.55
N PRO A 40 -8.90 -13.22 5.86
CA PRO A 40 -10.15 -13.84 5.43
C PRO A 40 -9.91 -14.97 4.42
N THR A 41 -8.77 -14.96 3.72
CA THR A 41 -8.47 -15.97 2.71
C THR A 41 -8.39 -17.39 3.28
N ILE A 42 -7.69 -17.56 4.41
CA ILE A 42 -7.50 -18.88 5.05
C ILE A 42 -8.23 -18.91 6.38
N LEU A 43 -7.81 -18.11 7.36
CA LEU A 43 -8.40 -18.12 8.71
C LEU A 43 -9.90 -17.78 8.69
N GLY A 44 -10.31 -16.79 7.89
CA GLY A 44 -11.73 -16.42 7.79
C GLY A 44 -12.62 -17.52 7.19
N ARG A 45 -12.07 -18.43 6.39
CA ARG A 45 -12.80 -19.60 5.86
C ARG A 45 -12.82 -20.76 6.84
N VAL A 46 -11.70 -21.02 7.51
CA VAL A 46 -11.55 -22.15 8.43
C VAL A 46 -12.22 -21.86 9.79
N ALA A 47 -12.08 -20.64 10.29
CA ALA A 47 -12.58 -20.21 11.59
C ALA A 47 -13.11 -18.76 11.51
N PRO A 48 -14.26 -18.52 10.83
CA PRO A 48 -14.81 -17.19 10.59
C PRO A 48 -15.05 -16.39 11.88
N ASP A 49 -15.54 -17.04 12.93
CA ASP A 49 -15.80 -16.40 14.21
C ASP A 49 -14.51 -15.93 14.90
N LEU A 50 -13.43 -16.71 14.81
CA LEU A 50 -12.13 -16.35 15.36
C LEU A 50 -11.53 -15.18 14.58
N TYR A 51 -11.58 -15.22 13.25
CA TYR A 51 -11.12 -14.11 12.40
C TYR A 51 -11.90 -12.82 12.71
N SER A 52 -13.23 -12.89 12.71
CA SER A 52 -14.10 -11.74 12.98
C SER A 52 -13.94 -11.21 14.41
N GLY A 53 -13.70 -12.09 15.40
CA GLY A 53 -13.46 -11.67 16.78
C GLY A 53 -12.10 -11.01 17.00
N VAL A 54 -11.07 -11.41 16.24
CA VAL A 54 -9.69 -10.93 16.41
C VAL A 54 -9.36 -9.74 15.53
N PHE A 55 -9.72 -9.81 14.25
CA PHE A 55 -9.31 -8.84 13.23
C PHE A 55 -10.40 -7.86 12.87
N ASP A 56 -11.61 -8.36 12.65
CA ASP A 56 -12.66 -7.53 12.05
C ASP A 56 -13.36 -6.66 13.08
N GLY A 57 -13.85 -7.28 14.16
CA GLY A 57 -14.69 -6.67 15.18
C GLY A 57 -16.17 -6.68 14.84
N GLY A 58 -17.02 -6.34 15.82
CA GLY A 58 -18.45 -6.17 15.60
C GLY A 58 -19.22 -7.45 15.25
N LEU A 59 -18.71 -8.64 15.64
CA LEU A 59 -19.31 -9.94 15.31
C LEU A 59 -20.80 -10.03 15.69
N GLN A 60 -21.16 -9.51 16.87
CA GLN A 60 -22.55 -9.51 17.33
C GLN A 60 -23.43 -8.62 16.44
N GLN A 61 -22.95 -7.42 16.08
CA GLN A 61 -23.65 -6.47 15.23
C GLN A 61 -23.78 -6.99 13.79
N SER A 62 -22.74 -7.65 13.27
CA SER A 62 -22.78 -8.32 11.96
C SER A 62 -23.85 -9.40 11.94
N ARG A 63 -23.86 -10.30 12.93
CA ARG A 63 -24.88 -11.35 13.04
C ARG A 63 -26.29 -10.79 13.19
N GLN A 64 -26.44 -9.66 13.89
CA GLN A 64 -27.72 -8.97 14.01
C GLN A 64 -28.18 -8.42 12.65
N LEU A 65 -27.27 -7.79 11.89
CA LEU A 65 -27.54 -7.32 10.54
C LEU A 65 -27.91 -8.48 9.60
N ASP A 66 -27.16 -9.59 9.64
CA ASP A 66 -27.43 -10.77 8.80
C ASP A 66 -28.79 -11.39 9.10
N ARG A 67 -29.15 -11.50 10.40
CA ARG A 67 -30.48 -11.96 10.83
C ARG A 67 -31.59 -11.03 10.34
N LEU A 68 -31.38 -9.72 10.45
CA LEU A 68 -32.35 -8.71 10.00
C LEU A 68 -32.58 -8.82 8.48
N VAL A 69 -31.50 -8.90 7.69
CA VAL A 69 -31.57 -9.06 6.23
C VAL A 69 -32.26 -10.38 5.86
N SER A 70 -31.92 -11.47 6.54
CA SER A 70 -32.56 -12.77 6.32
C SER A 70 -34.05 -12.75 6.64
N HIS A 71 -34.43 -12.11 7.76
CA HIS A 71 -35.82 -11.95 8.17
C HIS A 71 -36.61 -11.11 7.16
N HIS A 72 -36.07 -9.98 6.71
CA HIS A 72 -36.69 -9.13 5.69
C HIS A 72 -36.87 -9.86 4.35
N GLY A 73 -35.90 -10.67 3.95
CA GLY A 73 -36.01 -11.53 2.78
C GLY A 73 -37.17 -12.53 2.89
N ALA A 74 -37.32 -13.17 4.06
CA ALA A 74 -38.43 -14.08 4.33
C ALA A 74 -39.80 -13.37 4.34
N GLU A 75 -39.89 -12.19 4.97
CA GLU A 75 -41.11 -11.37 4.97
C GLU A 75 -41.53 -10.95 3.55
N ARG A 76 -40.56 -10.56 2.71
CA ARG A 76 -40.84 -10.18 1.32
C ARG A 76 -41.40 -11.35 0.52
N VAL A 77 -40.81 -12.55 0.67
CA VAL A 77 -41.32 -13.77 0.03
C VAL A 77 -42.73 -14.11 0.53
N ALA A 78 -42.97 -13.98 1.84
CA ALA A 78 -44.29 -14.24 2.43
C ALA A 78 -45.35 -13.22 1.96
N ALA A 79 -45.01 -11.93 1.88
CA ALA A 79 -45.90 -10.89 1.40
C ALA A 79 -46.30 -11.12 -0.08
N HIS A 80 -45.35 -11.52 -0.92
CA HIS A 80 -45.65 -11.90 -2.31
C HIS A 80 -46.56 -13.13 -2.39
N ALA A 81 -46.29 -14.17 -1.59
CA ALA A 81 -47.10 -15.38 -1.56
C ALA A 81 -48.54 -15.13 -1.06
N ALA A 82 -48.72 -14.16 -0.15
CA ALA A 82 -50.03 -13.75 0.36
C ALA A 82 -50.82 -12.84 -0.60
N GLY A 83 -50.27 -12.49 -1.77
CA GLY A 83 -50.91 -11.57 -2.70
C GLY A 83 -51.02 -10.14 -2.16
N ALA A 84 -50.07 -9.71 -1.32
CA ALA A 84 -50.06 -8.34 -0.79
C ALA A 84 -50.03 -7.31 -1.93
N SER A 85 -50.72 -6.18 -1.73
CA SER A 85 -50.73 -5.11 -2.72
C SER A 85 -49.33 -4.53 -2.93
N VAL A 86 -49.08 -4.00 -4.14
CA VAL A 86 -47.81 -3.35 -4.49
C VAL A 86 -47.46 -2.24 -3.49
N GLU A 87 -48.47 -1.48 -3.06
CA GLU A 87 -48.29 -0.42 -2.05
C GLU A 87 -47.87 -0.98 -0.69
N THR A 88 -48.43 -2.11 -0.26
CA THR A 88 -48.03 -2.78 0.99
C THR A 88 -46.57 -3.21 0.93
N ILE A 89 -46.16 -3.83 -0.19
CA ILE A 89 -44.79 -4.29 -0.41
C ILE A 89 -43.81 -3.09 -0.41
N ALA A 90 -44.15 -2.01 -1.12
CA ALA A 90 -43.32 -0.80 -1.15
C ALA A 90 -43.15 -0.18 0.26
N SER A 91 -44.23 -0.12 1.04
CA SER A 91 -44.19 0.39 2.43
C SER A 91 -43.35 -0.49 3.36
N LEU A 92 -43.31 -1.80 3.09
CA LEU A 92 -42.50 -2.76 3.83
C LEU A 92 -41.02 -2.56 3.48
N GLU A 93 -40.68 -2.51 2.19
CA GLU A 93 -39.30 -2.30 1.71
C GLU A 93 -38.70 -0.99 2.23
N LEU A 94 -39.49 0.09 2.30
CA LEU A 94 -39.04 1.37 2.85
C LEU A 94 -38.65 1.25 4.33
N ARG A 95 -39.50 0.60 5.15
CA ARG A 95 -39.23 0.37 6.58
C ARG A 95 -38.02 -0.55 6.78
N GLN A 96 -37.94 -1.61 5.99
CA GLN A 96 -36.83 -2.56 6.03
C GLN A 96 -35.50 -1.91 5.66
N SER A 97 -35.49 -1.02 4.65
CA SER A 97 -34.31 -0.29 4.22
C SER A 97 -33.76 0.62 5.33
N ALA A 98 -34.64 1.36 6.02
CA ALA A 98 -34.24 2.22 7.14
C ALA A 98 -33.65 1.42 8.32
N ALA A 99 -34.23 0.25 8.63
CA ALA A 99 -33.73 -0.63 9.68
C ALA A 99 -32.37 -1.25 9.32
N VAL A 100 -32.20 -1.70 8.09
CA VAL A 100 -30.93 -2.23 7.56
C VAL A 100 -29.85 -1.14 7.58
N GLU A 101 -30.19 0.08 7.18
CA GLU A 101 -29.26 1.21 7.22
C GLU A 101 -28.80 1.51 8.65
N THR A 102 -29.73 1.53 9.60
CA THR A 102 -29.42 1.76 11.03
C THR A 102 -28.51 0.65 11.57
N ALA A 103 -28.84 -0.63 11.31
CA ALA A 103 -28.02 -1.76 11.74
C ALA A 103 -26.63 -1.74 11.08
N THR A 104 -26.54 -1.33 9.82
CA THR A 104 -25.27 -1.16 9.10
C THR A 104 -24.40 -0.08 9.73
N ARG A 105 -24.97 1.07 10.13
CA ARG A 105 -24.23 2.13 10.84
C ARG A 105 -23.69 1.62 12.18
N VAL A 106 -24.53 0.96 12.98
CA VAL A 106 -24.13 0.38 14.28
C VAL A 106 -23.01 -0.65 14.11
N TRP A 107 -23.10 -1.51 13.10
CA TRP A 107 -22.03 -2.47 12.78
C TRP A 107 -20.73 -1.76 12.37
N ARG A 108 -20.78 -0.75 11.49
CA ARG A 108 -19.61 0.02 11.08
C ARG A 108 -18.95 0.73 12.25
N ASP A 109 -19.72 1.32 13.16
CA ASP A 109 -19.19 2.03 14.34
C ASP A 109 -18.53 1.06 15.32
N ALA A 110 -19.14 -0.11 15.55
CA ALA A 110 -18.55 -1.17 16.36
C ALA A 110 -17.24 -1.68 15.76
N ARG A 111 -17.23 -1.91 14.43
CA ARG A 111 -16.05 -2.37 13.69
C ARG A 111 -14.94 -1.32 13.70
N TRP A 112 -15.28 -0.05 13.47
CA TRP A 112 -14.37 1.08 13.56
C TRP A 112 -13.73 1.17 14.94
N THR A 113 -14.53 1.09 16.00
CA THR A 113 -14.05 1.18 17.38
C THR A 113 -13.13 0.02 17.75
N HIS A 114 -13.52 -1.21 17.40
CA HIS A 114 -12.73 -2.41 17.65
C HIS A 114 -11.35 -2.36 16.97
N GLN A 115 -11.28 -1.85 15.73
CA GLN A 115 -10.04 -1.78 14.96
C GLN A 115 -9.11 -0.61 15.34
N ARG A 116 -9.49 0.24 16.30
CA ARG A 116 -8.66 1.40 16.72
C ARG A 116 -7.23 1.00 17.11
N PRO A 117 -6.97 -0.06 17.91
CA PRO A 117 -5.60 -0.46 18.25
C PRO A 117 -4.80 -0.89 17.02
N GLN A 118 -5.43 -1.55 16.05
CA GLN A 118 -4.77 -1.96 14.81
C GLN A 118 -4.40 -0.75 13.94
N ARG A 119 -5.27 0.26 13.85
CA ARG A 119 -4.95 1.51 13.11
C ARG A 119 -3.79 2.26 13.75
N ILE A 120 -3.76 2.36 15.08
CA ILE A 120 -2.62 2.93 15.81
C ILE A 120 -1.35 2.13 15.52
N PHE A 121 -1.44 0.80 15.56
CA PHE A 121 -0.32 -0.08 15.23
C PHE A 121 0.20 0.15 13.81
N VAL A 122 -0.68 0.24 12.81
CA VAL A 122 -0.32 0.58 11.42
C VAL A 122 0.39 1.93 11.35
N ALA A 123 -0.13 2.96 12.01
CA ALA A 123 0.49 4.30 12.03
C ALA A 123 1.89 4.28 12.67
N VAL A 124 2.07 3.51 13.76
CA VAL A 124 3.38 3.32 14.40
C VAL A 124 4.34 2.59 13.46
N LEU A 125 3.92 1.48 12.83
CA LEU A 125 4.78 0.77 11.89
C LEU A 125 5.14 1.61 10.67
N ALA A 126 4.20 2.41 10.16
CA ALA A 126 4.45 3.38 9.10
C ALA A 126 5.53 4.38 9.52
N ALA A 127 5.41 4.98 10.71
CA ALA A 127 6.39 5.90 11.27
C ALA A 127 7.77 5.25 11.47
N LEU A 128 7.82 4.00 11.94
CA LEU A 128 9.08 3.26 12.11
C LEU A 128 9.73 2.90 10.78
N THR A 129 8.94 2.52 9.78
CA THR A 129 9.43 2.26 8.41
C THR A 129 10.03 3.52 7.81
N LEU A 130 9.35 4.66 8.01
CA LEU A 130 9.78 5.98 7.57
C LEU A 130 11.06 6.45 8.26
N ALA A 131 11.13 6.32 9.59
CA ALA A 131 12.32 6.65 10.37
C ALA A 131 13.51 5.78 9.95
N GLY A 132 13.28 4.48 9.74
CA GLY A 132 14.29 3.57 9.19
C GLY A 132 14.82 4.04 7.85
N ALA A 133 13.93 4.40 6.92
CA ALA A 133 14.33 4.84 5.60
C ALA A 133 15.13 6.16 5.61
N ALA A 134 14.77 7.10 6.49
CA ALA A 134 15.55 8.31 6.72
C ALA A 134 16.94 8.00 7.30
N ALA A 135 17.03 7.05 8.23
CA ALA A 135 18.29 6.61 8.82
C ALA A 135 19.22 5.94 7.78
N PHE A 136 18.67 5.34 6.72
CA PHE A 136 19.43 4.73 5.62
C PHE A 136 19.75 5.68 4.46
N ALA A 137 19.54 6.99 4.64
CA ALA A 137 19.87 8.01 3.66
C ALA A 137 21.36 8.03 3.27
N ILE A 138 21.64 8.25 1.99
CA ILE A 138 23.01 8.39 1.48
C ILE A 138 23.58 9.71 2.01
N PRO A 139 24.79 9.70 2.60
CA PRO A 139 25.46 10.91 3.07
C PRO A 139 25.64 11.94 1.94
N ARG A 140 25.76 13.23 2.32
CA ARG A 140 26.10 14.28 1.34
C ARG A 140 27.51 14.01 0.80
N SER A 141 27.61 13.64 -0.47
CA SER A 141 28.87 13.62 -1.23
C SER A 141 29.21 15.02 -1.74
N GLY A 142 30.47 15.23 -2.13
CA GLY A 142 30.96 16.49 -2.70
C GLY A 142 30.29 16.86 -4.03
N HIS A 143 29.65 15.91 -4.73
CA HIS A 143 28.90 16.17 -5.95
C HIS A 143 27.41 16.41 -5.62
N THR A 144 26.92 17.62 -5.91
CA THR A 144 25.50 17.98 -5.76
C THR A 144 24.76 17.73 -7.08
N PRO A 145 23.77 16.84 -7.12
CA PRO A 145 23.00 16.60 -8.34
C PRO A 145 22.25 17.88 -8.74
N SER A 146 22.08 18.08 -10.05
CA SER A 146 21.28 19.19 -10.59
C SER A 146 19.85 19.15 -10.03
N ILE A 147 19.40 20.26 -9.46
CA ILE A 147 18.03 20.39 -8.91
C ILE A 147 17.00 20.12 -10.00
N VAL A 148 17.23 20.61 -11.22
CA VAL A 148 16.35 20.39 -12.37
C VAL A 148 16.25 18.90 -12.69
N ALA A 149 17.37 18.18 -12.68
CA ALA A 149 17.39 16.74 -12.90
C ALA A 149 16.64 15.97 -11.80
N VAL A 150 16.87 16.31 -10.54
CA VAL A 150 16.19 15.72 -9.37
C VAL A 150 14.68 15.91 -9.47
N VAL A 151 14.23 17.14 -9.72
CA VAL A 151 12.80 17.48 -9.77
C VAL A 151 12.14 16.82 -10.98
N SER A 152 12.76 16.86 -12.16
CA SER A 152 12.19 16.22 -13.36
C SER A 152 12.08 14.71 -13.18
N LEU A 153 13.15 14.05 -12.75
CA LEU A 153 13.17 12.60 -12.52
C LEU A 153 12.09 12.17 -11.50
N GLY A 154 12.01 12.88 -10.38
CA GLY A 154 11.06 12.56 -9.31
C GLY A 154 9.62 12.89 -9.67
N ALA A 155 9.37 14.07 -10.26
CA ALA A 155 8.03 14.50 -10.64
C ALA A 155 7.44 13.61 -11.74
N TRP A 156 8.20 13.26 -12.78
CA TRP A 156 7.70 12.37 -13.83
C TRP A 156 7.57 10.92 -13.38
N SER A 157 8.44 10.44 -12.49
CA SER A 157 8.29 9.12 -11.85
C SER A 157 6.99 8.99 -11.06
N ALA A 158 6.44 10.09 -10.54
CA ALA A 158 5.16 10.11 -9.85
C ALA A 158 4.00 10.41 -10.80
N ALA A 159 4.13 11.45 -11.63
CA ALA A 159 3.06 11.98 -12.46
C ALA A 159 2.62 11.02 -13.56
N LEU A 160 3.55 10.35 -14.24
CA LEU A 160 3.18 9.46 -15.35
C LEU A 160 2.36 8.26 -14.89
N PRO A 161 2.86 7.38 -13.99
CA PRO A 161 2.05 6.25 -13.54
C PRO A 161 0.83 6.69 -12.73
N GLY A 162 0.92 7.82 -12.02
CA GLY A 162 -0.20 8.40 -11.30
C GLY A 162 -1.32 8.89 -12.21
N ALA A 163 -1.01 9.55 -13.32
CA ALA A 163 -2.00 10.01 -14.30
C ALA A 163 -2.70 8.84 -15.00
N ILE A 164 -1.94 7.80 -15.37
CA ILE A 164 -2.52 6.59 -15.97
C ILE A 164 -3.42 5.88 -14.96
N ALA A 165 -2.96 5.71 -13.70
CA ALA A 165 -3.78 5.12 -12.64
C ALA A 165 -5.07 5.92 -12.41
N TRP A 166 -4.97 7.25 -12.30
CA TRP A 166 -6.11 8.14 -12.14
C TRP A 166 -7.14 7.98 -13.26
N PHE A 167 -6.68 7.99 -14.51
CA PHE A 167 -7.54 7.81 -15.68
C PHE A 167 -8.26 6.46 -15.65
N MET A 168 -7.56 5.37 -15.33
CA MET A 168 -8.16 4.03 -15.23
C MET A 168 -9.21 3.98 -14.11
N LEU A 169 -8.88 4.52 -12.93
CA LEU A 169 -9.75 4.50 -11.75
C LEU A 169 -11.02 5.33 -11.95
N ARG A 170 -10.88 6.56 -12.46
CA ARG A 170 -12.01 7.49 -12.61
C ARG A 170 -12.76 7.32 -13.92
N GLY A 171 -12.06 6.97 -14.99
CA GLY A 171 -12.63 6.88 -16.34
C GLY A 171 -13.16 5.50 -16.70
N ILE A 172 -12.60 4.42 -16.14
CA ILE A 172 -12.98 3.05 -16.51
C ILE A 172 -13.63 2.29 -15.34
N TRP A 173 -13.09 2.43 -14.13
CA TRP A 173 -13.57 1.67 -12.96
C TRP A 173 -14.48 2.45 -12.02
N GLU A 174 -14.75 3.71 -12.32
CA GLU A 174 -15.65 4.60 -11.55
C GLU A 174 -15.34 4.66 -10.04
N ALA A 175 -14.08 4.40 -9.65
CA ALA A 175 -13.66 4.40 -8.25
C ALA A 175 -13.80 5.79 -7.63
N ASP A 176 -14.10 5.87 -6.33
CA ASP A 176 -14.28 7.16 -5.64
C ASP A 176 -13.02 8.04 -5.73
N VAL A 177 -13.19 9.36 -5.58
CA VAL A 177 -12.09 10.33 -5.63
C VAL A 177 -11.05 10.05 -4.53
N VAL A 178 -11.47 9.78 -3.30
CA VAL A 178 -10.55 9.49 -2.18
C VAL A 178 -9.76 8.22 -2.46
N GLU A 179 -10.47 7.17 -2.86
CA GLU A 179 -9.88 5.88 -3.23
C GLU A 179 -8.86 6.05 -4.36
N SER A 180 -9.23 6.79 -5.40
CA SER A 180 -8.38 7.07 -6.55
C SER A 180 -7.10 7.80 -6.14
N MET A 181 -7.20 8.83 -5.30
CA MET A 181 -6.03 9.56 -4.81
C MET A 181 -5.08 8.67 -4.01
N LEU A 182 -5.59 7.75 -3.20
CA LEU A 182 -4.78 6.82 -2.41
C LEU A 182 -4.09 5.78 -3.29
N VAL A 183 -4.77 5.23 -4.29
CA VAL A 183 -4.16 4.31 -5.26
C VAL A 183 -3.07 5.03 -6.06
N VAL A 184 -3.35 6.24 -6.54
CA VAL A 184 -2.38 7.07 -7.26
C VAL A 184 -1.17 7.35 -6.37
N ALA A 185 -1.36 7.70 -5.10
CA ALA A 185 -0.27 7.91 -4.17
C ALA A 185 0.58 6.64 -3.98
N ALA A 186 -0.06 5.48 -3.81
CA ALA A 186 0.61 4.20 -3.64
C ALA A 186 1.45 3.80 -4.87
N VAL A 187 0.96 4.07 -6.07
CA VAL A 187 1.71 3.81 -7.31
C VAL A 187 2.80 4.87 -7.54
N ALA A 188 2.55 6.13 -7.21
CA ALA A 188 3.47 7.25 -7.46
C ALA A 188 4.62 7.38 -6.45
N ILE A 189 4.54 6.71 -5.30
CA ILE A 189 5.54 6.86 -4.23
C ILE A 189 6.94 6.42 -4.67
N GLY A 190 7.95 7.20 -4.29
CA GLY A 190 9.34 6.92 -4.61
C GLY A 190 10.04 5.97 -3.62
N PRO A 191 11.24 5.49 -3.98
CA PRO A 191 12.08 4.73 -3.07
C PRO A 191 12.61 5.64 -1.96
N TRP A 192 12.43 5.25 -0.70
CA TRP A 192 12.93 6.05 0.44
C TRP A 192 14.39 5.75 0.76
N ALA A 193 14.80 4.49 0.57
CA ALA A 193 16.17 4.03 0.74
C ALA A 193 16.56 3.11 -0.41
N LEU A 194 17.73 3.34 -0.99
CA LEU A 194 18.32 2.46 -1.99
C LEU A 194 19.09 1.33 -1.31
N THR A 195 18.96 0.11 -1.84
CA THR A 195 19.83 -1.00 -1.45
C THR A 195 21.28 -0.72 -1.85
N ALA A 196 22.25 -1.42 -1.27
CA ALA A 196 23.66 -1.25 -1.66
C ALA A 196 23.86 -1.43 -3.17
N SER A 197 23.30 -2.50 -3.73
CA SER A 197 23.39 -2.76 -5.18
C SER A 197 22.70 -1.72 -6.05
N ASP A 198 21.57 -1.14 -5.60
CA ASP A 198 20.90 -0.09 -6.39
C ASP A 198 21.72 1.20 -6.38
N ARG A 199 22.46 1.46 -5.29
CA ARG A 199 23.42 2.57 -5.22
C ARG A 199 24.55 2.34 -6.20
N ASP A 200 25.17 1.16 -6.17
CA ASP A 200 26.28 0.81 -7.05
C ASP A 200 25.85 0.94 -8.52
N ILE A 201 24.68 0.39 -8.89
CA ILE A 201 24.13 0.50 -10.25
C ILE A 201 23.92 1.96 -10.67
N ALA A 202 23.44 2.80 -9.76
CA ALA A 202 23.16 4.21 -10.06
C ALA A 202 24.45 5.05 -10.13
N ASP A 203 25.43 4.82 -9.24
CA ASP A 203 26.70 5.54 -9.22
C ASP A 203 27.63 5.11 -10.37
N ASP A 204 27.54 3.86 -10.82
CA ASP A 204 28.22 3.40 -12.03
C ASP A 204 27.60 3.99 -13.32
N ALA A 205 26.35 4.47 -13.26
CA ALA A 205 25.69 5.10 -14.40
C ALA A 205 26.11 6.57 -14.57
N GLU A 206 26.25 7.28 -13.45
CA GLU A 206 26.83 8.62 -13.40
C GLU A 206 27.34 8.94 -11.99
N VAL A 207 28.35 9.81 -11.89
CA VAL A 207 28.93 10.21 -10.59
C VAL A 207 27.85 10.84 -9.70
N GLY A 208 27.54 10.17 -8.59
CA GLY A 208 26.50 10.61 -7.66
C GLY A 208 25.06 10.26 -8.09
N GLY A 209 24.90 9.35 -9.06
CA GLY A 209 23.61 8.87 -9.52
C GLY A 209 22.75 8.27 -8.42
N ALA A 210 23.33 7.57 -7.43
CA ALA A 210 22.59 7.04 -6.30
C ALA A 210 21.92 8.16 -5.47
N ARG A 211 22.63 9.27 -5.28
CA ARG A 211 22.08 10.45 -4.61
C ARG A 211 21.01 11.13 -5.46
N LEU A 212 21.21 11.25 -6.77
CA LEU A 212 20.19 11.77 -7.69
C LEU A 212 18.89 10.96 -7.57
N VAL A 213 18.97 9.63 -7.69
CA VAL A 213 17.81 8.74 -7.60
C VAL A 213 17.14 8.83 -6.24
N GLN A 214 17.90 8.85 -5.14
CA GLN A 214 17.32 8.96 -3.81
C GLN A 214 16.59 10.29 -3.62
N VAL A 215 17.17 11.42 -4.02
CA VAL A 215 16.51 12.73 -3.86
C VAL A 215 15.31 12.85 -4.80
N ALA A 216 15.37 12.31 -6.01
CA ALA A 216 14.20 12.23 -6.89
C ALA A 216 13.08 11.37 -6.28
N GLY A 217 13.42 10.24 -5.64
CA GLY A 217 12.47 9.42 -4.89
C GLY A 217 11.80 10.17 -3.73
N ARG A 218 12.51 11.12 -3.11
CA ARG A 218 11.93 12.03 -2.11
C ARG A 218 10.90 12.98 -2.72
N ILE A 219 11.17 13.55 -3.90
CA ILE A 219 10.18 14.39 -4.61
C ILE A 219 8.92 13.59 -4.93
N ALA A 220 9.05 12.39 -5.49
CA ALA A 220 7.91 11.51 -5.76
C ALA A 220 7.13 11.17 -4.47
N THR A 221 7.85 10.94 -3.36
CA THR A 221 7.26 10.71 -2.04
C THR A 221 6.50 11.92 -1.51
N LEU A 222 7.00 13.14 -1.68
CA LEU A 222 6.30 14.36 -1.26
C LEU A 222 4.97 14.52 -2.00
N ILE A 223 4.96 14.23 -3.31
CA ILE A 223 3.74 14.24 -4.13
C ILE A 223 2.75 13.20 -3.59
N ALA A 224 3.20 11.96 -3.39
CA ALA A 224 2.36 10.89 -2.84
C ALA A 224 1.83 11.22 -1.43
N ALA A 225 2.67 11.77 -0.55
CA ALA A 225 2.28 12.17 0.80
C ALA A 225 1.21 13.28 0.78
N GLY A 226 1.36 14.28 -0.11
CA GLY A 226 0.35 15.30 -0.32
C GLY A 226 -1.01 14.71 -0.72
N LEU A 227 -1.01 13.77 -1.67
CA LEU A 227 -2.23 13.06 -2.08
C LEU A 227 -2.88 12.28 -0.93
N VAL A 228 -2.09 11.58 -0.09
CA VAL A 228 -2.61 10.85 1.07
C VAL A 228 -3.19 11.80 2.12
N VAL A 229 -2.49 12.89 2.43
CA VAL A 229 -2.97 13.89 3.40
C VAL A 229 -4.28 14.50 2.93
N THR A 230 -4.37 14.92 1.66
CA THR A 230 -5.59 15.49 1.10
C THR A 230 -6.73 14.49 1.03
N SER A 231 -6.48 13.24 0.63
CA SER A 231 -7.52 12.22 0.52
C SER A 231 -8.09 11.83 1.89
N LEU A 232 -7.24 11.61 2.89
CA LEU A 232 -7.68 11.25 4.24
C LEU A 232 -8.36 12.43 4.95
N ALA A 233 -7.90 13.66 4.73
CA ALA A 233 -8.58 14.85 5.24
C ALA A 233 -10.00 14.98 4.65
N ARG A 234 -10.17 14.67 3.36
CA ARG A 234 -11.50 14.66 2.72
C ARG A 234 -12.40 13.55 3.24
N ALA A 235 -11.86 12.36 3.46
CA ALA A 235 -12.63 11.20 3.91
C ALA A 235 -13.05 11.27 5.38
N HIS A 236 -12.15 11.75 6.25
CA HIS A 236 -12.24 11.58 7.71
C HIS A 236 -12.01 12.88 8.49
N GLY A 237 -11.91 14.03 7.82
CA GLY A 237 -11.64 15.33 8.44
C GLY A 237 -10.33 15.34 9.23
N TRP A 238 -10.36 15.95 10.42
CA TRP A 238 -9.21 16.02 11.33
C TRP A 238 -8.68 14.65 11.75
N THR A 239 -9.54 13.64 11.89
CA THR A 239 -9.08 12.29 12.25
C THR A 239 -8.28 11.65 11.12
N GLY A 240 -8.61 11.97 9.86
CA GLY A 240 -7.83 11.56 8.70
C GLY A 240 -6.42 12.12 8.70
N LEU A 241 -6.25 13.39 9.11
CA LEU A 241 -4.93 14.01 9.23
C LEU A 241 -4.05 13.32 10.28
N LEU A 242 -4.63 12.84 11.38
CA LEU A 242 -3.88 12.06 12.38
C LEU A 242 -3.37 10.73 11.79
N TRP A 243 -4.15 10.07 10.94
CA TRP A 243 -3.72 8.85 10.26
C TRP A 243 -2.68 9.11 9.16
N ALA A 244 -2.73 10.29 8.53
CA ALA A 244 -1.72 10.72 7.58
C ALA A 244 -0.42 11.23 8.24
N ALA A 245 -0.41 11.45 9.55
CA ALA A 245 0.69 12.10 10.26
C ALA A 245 2.07 11.47 10.05
N PRO A 246 2.23 10.12 10.01
CA PRO A 246 3.52 9.51 9.69
C PRO A 246 4.06 10.00 8.34
N LEU A 247 3.22 10.00 7.30
CA LEU A 247 3.61 10.45 5.96
C LEU A 247 3.82 11.97 5.89
N ALA A 248 3.02 12.76 6.62
CA ALA A 248 3.24 14.20 6.71
C ALA A 248 4.58 14.56 7.39
N ALA A 249 5.05 13.70 8.30
CA ALA A 249 6.32 13.88 9.01
C ALA A 249 7.56 13.40 8.22
N VAL A 250 7.38 12.77 7.05
CA VAL A 250 8.48 12.30 6.19
C VAL A 250 9.56 13.38 5.96
N PRO A 251 9.22 14.65 5.62
CA PRO A 251 10.24 15.66 5.31
C PRO A 251 11.11 15.98 6.52
N LEU A 252 10.53 15.97 7.73
CA LEU A 252 11.25 16.19 8.98
C LEU A 252 12.26 15.07 9.25
N ALA A 253 11.88 13.82 8.95
CA ALA A 253 12.78 12.68 9.11
C ALA A 253 14.03 12.79 8.23
N TRP A 254 13.94 13.42 7.05
CA TRP A 254 15.11 13.63 6.17
C TRP A 254 16.08 14.70 6.64
N ILE A 255 15.62 15.62 7.51
CA ILE A 255 16.45 16.67 8.11
C ILE A 255 17.25 16.10 9.28
N VAL A 256 16.61 15.26 10.09
CA VAL A 256 17.25 14.65 11.26
C VAL A 256 18.15 13.50 10.81
N ARG A 257 19.45 13.59 11.13
CA ARG A 257 20.38 12.48 10.88
C ARG A 257 20.30 11.47 12.01
N TRP A 258 19.75 10.31 11.72
CA TRP A 258 19.72 9.19 12.65
C TRP A 258 20.91 8.28 12.36
N PRO A 259 21.82 8.03 13.32
CA PRO A 259 22.82 6.99 13.16
C PRO A 259 22.11 5.64 13.12
N ALA A 260 22.03 5.03 11.94
CA ALA A 260 21.42 3.72 11.77
C ALA A 260 22.48 2.64 11.97
N ALA A 261 22.40 1.91 13.08
CA ALA A 261 23.16 0.69 13.23
C ALA A 261 22.63 -0.40 12.28
N GLU A 262 23.48 -1.37 11.92
CA GLU A 262 23.06 -2.54 11.13
C GLU A 262 21.94 -3.33 11.82
N SER A 263 21.89 -3.30 13.16
CA SER A 263 20.77 -3.84 13.95
C SER A 263 19.44 -3.19 13.60
N THR A 264 19.38 -1.87 13.42
CA THR A 264 18.18 -1.14 13.01
C THR A 264 17.68 -1.63 11.65
N ARG A 265 18.59 -1.80 10.68
CA ARG A 265 18.24 -2.35 9.36
C ARG A 265 17.67 -3.76 9.46
N ARG A 266 18.27 -4.60 10.29
CA ARG A 266 17.76 -5.96 10.54
C ARG A 266 16.36 -5.93 11.15
N VAL A 267 16.11 -5.09 12.16
CA VAL A 267 14.78 -4.98 12.79
C VAL A 267 13.74 -4.48 11.80
N VAL A 268 14.06 -3.44 11.03
CA VAL A 268 13.14 -2.92 10.01
C VAL A 268 12.76 -4.00 9.00
N ASN A 269 13.75 -4.74 8.48
CA ASN A 269 13.50 -5.74 7.45
C ASN A 269 12.89 -7.05 7.99
N LEU A 270 13.25 -7.48 9.21
CA LEU A 270 12.77 -8.74 9.80
C LEU A 270 11.44 -8.63 10.52
N VAL A 271 11.11 -7.45 11.05
CA VAL A 271 9.93 -7.27 11.92
C VAL A 271 8.98 -6.23 11.35
N ILE A 272 9.47 -5.02 11.08
CA ILE A 272 8.58 -3.89 10.75
C ILE A 272 7.95 -4.06 9.37
N VAL A 273 8.74 -4.22 8.31
CA VAL A 273 8.24 -4.36 6.93
C VAL A 273 7.29 -5.56 6.77
N PRO A 274 7.64 -6.78 7.27
CA PRO A 274 6.71 -7.91 7.26
C PRO A 274 5.41 -7.62 8.03
N ALA A 275 5.49 -6.97 9.20
CA ALA A 275 4.29 -6.64 9.97
C ALA A 275 3.39 -5.63 9.23
N VAL A 276 3.95 -4.62 8.55
CA VAL A 276 3.16 -3.69 7.73
C VAL A 276 2.48 -4.45 6.58
N ALA A 277 3.21 -5.29 5.85
CA ALA A 277 2.64 -6.09 4.77
C ALA A 277 1.54 -7.04 5.26
N ALA A 278 1.71 -7.65 6.44
CA ALA A 278 0.71 -8.49 7.07
C ALA A 278 -0.56 -7.70 7.44
N THR A 279 -0.44 -6.46 7.92
CA THR A 279 -1.61 -5.63 8.24
C THR A 279 -2.48 -5.30 7.02
N VAL A 280 -1.89 -5.26 5.81
CA VAL A 280 -2.64 -5.14 4.56
C VAL A 280 -3.27 -6.49 4.22
N ALA A 281 -2.46 -7.53 4.13
CA ALA A 281 -2.87 -8.85 3.64
C ALA A 281 -3.96 -9.50 4.52
N VAL A 282 -3.95 -9.25 5.83
CA VAL A 282 -4.96 -9.78 6.76
C VAL A 282 -6.37 -9.26 6.50
N ARG A 283 -6.53 -8.22 5.68
CA ARG A 283 -7.85 -7.65 5.34
C ARG A 283 -8.32 -7.97 3.92
N VAL A 284 -7.48 -8.62 3.14
CA VAL A 284 -7.74 -8.90 1.73
C VAL A 284 -8.16 -10.36 1.58
N ASP A 285 -9.27 -10.60 0.90
CA ASP A 285 -9.66 -11.95 0.50
C ASP A 285 -9.28 -12.21 -0.95
N VAL A 286 -8.13 -12.85 -1.18
CA VAL A 286 -7.62 -13.12 -2.54
C VAL A 286 -8.65 -13.81 -3.42
N LEU A 287 -9.46 -14.73 -2.91
CA LEU A 287 -10.41 -15.46 -3.75
C LEU A 287 -11.67 -14.62 -4.08
N GLY A 288 -12.10 -13.75 -3.16
CA GLY A 288 -13.28 -12.90 -3.35
C GLY A 288 -12.97 -11.56 -4.03
N ASP A 289 -11.77 -11.03 -3.84
CA ASP A 289 -11.36 -9.69 -4.28
C ASP A 289 -10.59 -9.69 -5.61
N LEU A 290 -10.26 -10.86 -6.16
CA LEU A 290 -9.47 -10.96 -7.39
C LEU A 290 -10.26 -10.43 -8.59
N ARG A 291 -9.92 -9.21 -9.00
CA ARG A 291 -10.34 -8.62 -10.27
C ARG A 291 -9.14 -8.60 -11.22
N PRO A 292 -9.07 -9.48 -12.23
CA PRO A 292 -7.85 -9.69 -13.00
C PRO A 292 -7.35 -8.42 -13.68
N TRP A 293 -8.25 -7.59 -14.21
CA TRP A 293 -7.89 -6.36 -14.92
C TRP A 293 -7.31 -5.27 -14.01
N PRO A 294 -7.99 -4.84 -12.92
CA PRO A 294 -7.38 -3.93 -11.94
C PRO A 294 -6.06 -4.41 -11.37
N VAL A 295 -5.98 -5.71 -11.04
CA VAL A 295 -4.75 -6.32 -10.53
C VAL A 295 -3.63 -6.21 -11.54
N LEU A 296 -3.83 -6.67 -12.77
CA LEU A 296 -2.79 -6.65 -13.81
C LEU A 296 -2.29 -5.22 -14.09
N ILE A 297 -3.21 -4.27 -14.31
CA ILE A 297 -2.84 -2.89 -14.65
C ILE A 297 -2.11 -2.20 -13.50
N LEU A 298 -2.62 -2.30 -12.27
CA LEU A 298 -1.96 -1.63 -11.13
C LEU A 298 -0.64 -2.30 -10.76
N VAL A 299 -0.49 -3.61 -10.97
CA VAL A 299 0.80 -4.31 -10.83
C VAL A 299 1.82 -3.74 -11.83
N LEU A 300 1.45 -3.60 -13.11
CA LEU A 300 2.30 -3.01 -14.15
C LEU A 300 2.65 -1.54 -13.84
N LEU A 301 1.68 -0.75 -13.39
CA LEU A 301 1.94 0.64 -13.03
C LEU A 301 2.84 0.78 -11.79
N SER A 302 2.66 -0.10 -10.79
CA SER A 302 3.51 -0.13 -9.59
C SER A 302 4.96 -0.48 -9.90
N THR A 303 5.16 -1.43 -10.83
CA THR A 303 6.47 -1.96 -11.18
C THR A 303 7.18 -1.11 -12.23
N ASP A 304 6.60 -1.03 -13.43
CA ASP A 304 7.24 -0.46 -14.63
C ASP A 304 6.87 1.00 -14.84
N GLY A 305 5.70 1.43 -14.35
CA GLY A 305 5.23 2.80 -14.52
C GLY A 305 6.18 3.85 -13.92
N ARG A 306 6.82 3.56 -12.77
CA ARG A 306 7.80 4.47 -12.15
C ARG A 306 9.07 4.60 -12.97
N TRP A 307 9.60 3.48 -13.44
CA TRP A 307 10.76 3.47 -14.32
C TRP A 307 10.45 4.23 -15.61
N LEU A 308 9.30 4.00 -16.24
CA LEU A 308 8.90 4.71 -17.45
C LEU A 308 8.74 6.22 -17.22
N GLY A 309 8.17 6.62 -16.08
CA GLY A 309 8.07 8.03 -15.69
C GLY A 309 9.43 8.67 -15.48
N ALA A 310 10.30 8.02 -14.71
CA ALA A 310 11.66 8.49 -14.49
C ALA A 310 12.46 8.58 -15.81
N PHE A 311 12.31 7.61 -16.72
CA PHE A 311 12.93 7.63 -18.04
C PHE A 311 12.45 8.84 -18.86
N THR A 312 11.13 9.07 -18.92
CA THR A 312 10.53 10.23 -19.57
C THR A 312 11.09 11.54 -19.01
N GLY A 313 11.17 11.67 -17.68
CA GLY A 313 11.71 12.86 -17.02
C GLY A 313 13.17 13.13 -17.35
N VAL A 314 13.97 12.09 -17.57
CA VAL A 314 15.35 12.23 -18.04
C VAL A 314 15.42 12.62 -19.51
N GLN A 315 14.59 12.02 -20.37
CA GLN A 315 14.59 12.33 -21.81
C GLN A 315 14.18 13.78 -22.09
N ILE A 316 13.20 14.32 -21.36
CA ILE A 316 12.72 15.70 -21.53
C ILE A 316 13.81 16.74 -21.25
N LEU A 317 14.69 16.47 -20.27
CA LEU A 317 15.79 17.39 -19.97
C LEU A 317 16.91 17.35 -21.01
N GLY A 318 16.92 16.35 -21.89
CA GLY A 318 18.01 16.13 -22.83
C GLY A 318 19.32 15.70 -22.14
N GLY A 319 20.35 15.46 -22.95
CA GLY A 319 21.72 15.21 -22.47
C GLY A 319 22.03 13.80 -21.95
N ARG A 320 21.02 12.98 -21.62
CA ARG A 320 21.21 11.59 -21.15
C ARG A 320 20.56 10.58 -22.09
N ARG A 321 21.38 9.84 -22.85
CA ARG A 321 20.90 8.78 -23.78
C ARG A 321 21.63 7.47 -23.53
N GLY A 322 20.98 6.37 -23.95
CA GLY A 322 21.58 5.04 -23.97
C GLY A 322 21.50 4.28 -22.65
N ALA A 323 22.35 3.26 -22.53
CA ALA A 323 22.36 2.29 -21.45
C ALA A 323 22.53 2.91 -20.06
N GLY A 324 23.33 3.98 -19.92
CA GLY A 324 23.53 4.68 -18.64
C GLY A 324 22.23 5.24 -18.06
N THR A 325 21.39 5.87 -18.88
CA THR A 325 20.06 6.34 -18.46
C THR A 325 19.18 5.19 -17.98
N MET A 326 19.19 4.08 -18.71
CA MET A 326 18.40 2.90 -18.36
C MET A 326 18.78 2.37 -16.97
N ARG A 327 20.09 2.29 -16.67
CA ARG A 327 20.63 1.84 -15.38
C ARG A 327 20.19 2.76 -14.24
N LEU A 328 20.38 4.07 -14.42
CA LEU A 328 19.99 5.09 -13.45
C LEU A 328 18.51 4.99 -13.07
N VAL A 329 17.65 4.84 -14.08
CA VAL A 329 16.20 4.78 -13.92
C VAL A 329 15.76 3.43 -13.33
N MET A 330 16.43 2.32 -13.64
CA MET A 330 16.11 1.02 -13.03
C MET A 330 16.32 1.03 -11.51
N ALA A 331 17.32 1.76 -11.02
CA ALA A 331 17.56 1.92 -9.58
C ALA A 331 16.45 2.71 -8.86
N SER A 332 15.59 3.45 -9.57
CA SER A 332 14.49 4.22 -8.96
C SER A 332 13.26 3.37 -8.60
N THR A 333 13.25 2.08 -8.96
CA THR A 333 12.07 1.22 -8.83
C THR A 333 11.88 0.57 -7.46
N ALA A 334 12.86 0.70 -6.55
CA ALA A 334 12.91 0.03 -5.24
C ALA A 334 11.96 0.66 -4.19
N ALA A 335 10.66 0.61 -4.44
CA ALA A 335 9.63 1.28 -3.64
C ALA A 335 8.56 0.31 -3.06
N GLY A 336 8.87 -0.99 -2.95
CA GLY A 336 7.93 -2.00 -2.42
C GLY A 336 7.48 -1.69 -0.99
N PRO A 337 8.38 -1.58 0.00
CA PRO A 337 8.01 -1.26 1.38
C PRO A 337 7.28 0.08 1.52
N THR A 338 7.65 1.07 0.70
CA THR A 338 7.09 2.43 0.78
C THR A 338 5.66 2.47 0.25
N GLN A 339 5.39 1.75 -0.84
CA GLN A 339 4.05 1.48 -1.37
C GLN A 339 3.16 0.79 -0.34
N ILE A 340 3.65 -0.26 0.33
CA ILE A 340 2.86 -1.01 1.32
C ILE A 340 2.47 -0.12 2.49
N VAL A 341 3.31 0.83 2.92
CA VAL A 341 2.93 1.78 3.99
C VAL A 341 1.71 2.60 3.60
N ILE A 342 1.64 3.13 2.37
CA ILE A 342 0.44 3.85 1.90
C ILE A 342 -0.77 2.92 1.88
N VAL A 343 -0.61 1.71 1.33
CA VAL A 343 -1.70 0.73 1.25
C VAL A 343 -2.19 0.35 2.65
N ALA A 344 -1.28 0.15 3.61
CA ALA A 344 -1.61 -0.19 4.99
C ALA A 344 -2.44 0.92 5.64
N ILE A 345 -2.04 2.18 5.48
CA ILE A 345 -2.81 3.32 5.98
C ILE A 345 -4.20 3.35 5.33
N ALA A 346 -4.27 3.29 3.99
CA ALA A 346 -5.53 3.35 3.24
C ALA A 346 -6.51 2.21 3.61
N VAL A 347 -6.00 0.98 3.74
CA VAL A 347 -6.78 -0.20 4.15
C VAL A 347 -7.17 -0.09 5.62
N SER A 348 -6.29 0.46 6.48
CA SER A 348 -6.56 0.63 7.90
C SER A 348 -7.74 1.59 8.15
N THR A 349 -7.87 2.63 7.32
CA THR A 349 -8.93 3.65 7.35
C THR A 349 -10.11 3.34 6.44
N TRP A 350 -10.09 2.19 5.73
CA TRP A 350 -11.14 1.75 4.82
C TRP A 350 -11.43 2.75 3.70
N SER A 351 -10.39 3.46 3.28
CA SER A 351 -10.46 4.48 2.23
C SER A 351 -10.13 3.91 0.85
N ILE A 352 -9.80 2.62 0.77
CA ILE A 352 -9.57 1.86 -0.46
C ILE A 352 -10.30 0.52 -0.34
N SER A 353 -10.87 0.05 -1.45
CA SER A 353 -11.45 -1.28 -1.57
C SER A 353 -10.38 -2.36 -1.42
N THR A 354 -10.80 -3.52 -0.91
CA THR A 354 -9.95 -4.69 -0.73
C THR A 354 -9.39 -5.21 -2.07
N SER A 355 -10.15 -5.08 -3.17
CA SER A 355 -9.68 -5.43 -4.52
C SER A 355 -8.52 -4.56 -5.02
N LEU A 356 -8.58 -3.25 -4.80
CA LEU A 356 -7.49 -2.36 -5.20
C LEU A 356 -6.29 -2.47 -4.25
N ALA A 357 -6.55 -2.72 -2.96
CA ALA A 357 -5.50 -3.07 -2.00
C ALA A 357 -4.76 -4.36 -2.40
N LEU A 358 -5.47 -5.41 -2.84
CA LEU A 358 -4.88 -6.65 -3.36
C LEU A 358 -3.96 -6.37 -4.55
N ALA A 359 -4.44 -5.57 -5.50
CA ALA A 359 -3.67 -5.18 -6.68
C ALA A 359 -2.36 -4.47 -6.32
N LEU A 360 -2.42 -3.50 -5.41
CA LEU A 360 -1.25 -2.76 -4.94
C LEU A 360 -0.32 -3.64 -4.08
N LEU A 361 -0.86 -4.59 -3.33
CA LEU A 361 -0.07 -5.55 -2.56
C LEU A 361 0.73 -6.47 -3.48
N PHE A 362 0.10 -7.01 -4.53
CA PHE A 362 0.82 -7.78 -5.55
C PHE A 362 1.84 -6.94 -6.32
N GLY A 363 1.53 -5.67 -6.59
CA GLY A 363 2.49 -4.74 -7.18
C GLY A 363 3.74 -4.61 -6.31
N ALA A 364 3.57 -4.40 -5.00
CA ALA A 364 4.68 -4.30 -4.07
C ALA A 364 5.48 -5.62 -3.93
N VAL A 365 4.81 -6.76 -3.90
CA VAL A 365 5.46 -8.07 -3.94
C VAL A 365 6.29 -8.23 -5.21
N LEU A 366 5.72 -7.91 -6.37
CA LEU A 366 6.40 -8.10 -7.65
C LEU A 366 7.61 -7.19 -7.79
N ILE A 367 7.55 -5.94 -7.29
CA ILE A 367 8.70 -5.04 -7.21
C ILE A 367 9.88 -5.72 -6.50
N GLU A 368 9.63 -6.31 -5.33
CA GLU A 368 10.68 -6.89 -4.50
C GLU A 368 11.20 -8.23 -5.05
N VAL A 369 10.30 -9.08 -5.55
CA VAL A 369 10.63 -10.39 -6.13
C VAL A 369 11.41 -10.24 -7.43
N THR A 370 11.05 -9.28 -8.29
CA THR A 370 11.73 -9.01 -9.56
C THR A 370 12.98 -8.14 -9.41
N GLY A 371 13.23 -7.57 -8.23
CA GLY A 371 14.37 -6.71 -7.95
C GLY A 371 15.73 -7.30 -8.37
N PRO A 372 16.09 -8.57 -8.05
CA PRO A 372 17.33 -9.18 -8.51
C PRO A 372 17.42 -9.29 -10.04
N ALA A 373 16.33 -9.67 -10.72
CA ALA A 373 16.32 -9.79 -12.18
C ALA A 373 16.55 -8.43 -12.85
N ARG A 374 15.89 -7.37 -12.35
CA ARG A 374 16.09 -5.99 -12.84
C ARG A 374 17.52 -5.52 -12.64
N ARG A 375 18.13 -5.81 -11.49
CA ARG A 375 19.54 -5.51 -11.23
C ARG A 375 20.48 -6.27 -12.17
N ALA A 376 20.21 -7.54 -12.44
CA ALA A 376 20.99 -8.33 -13.39
C ALA A 376 20.90 -7.76 -14.81
N VAL A 377 19.72 -7.31 -15.25
CA VAL A 377 19.55 -6.62 -16.53
C VAL A 377 20.34 -5.31 -16.54
N ALA A 378 20.22 -4.48 -15.49
CA ALA A 378 20.97 -3.23 -15.37
C ALA A 378 22.49 -3.43 -15.41
N GLN A 379 22.99 -4.53 -14.85
CA GLN A 379 24.41 -4.88 -14.89
C GLN A 379 24.86 -5.39 -16.26
N ARG A 380 24.01 -6.09 -17.02
CA ARG A 380 24.36 -6.55 -18.38
C ARG A 380 24.48 -5.39 -19.37
N LEU A 381 23.75 -4.31 -19.14
CA LEU A 381 23.88 -3.07 -19.92
C LEU A 381 25.27 -2.39 -19.80
N ILE A 382 26.18 -2.93 -18.96
CA ILE A 382 27.56 -2.47 -18.78
C ILE A 382 28.51 -3.07 -19.83
N GLN A 383 28.18 -4.24 -20.38
CA GLN A 383 29.11 -4.94 -21.30
C GLN A 383 28.92 -4.40 -22.72
N PRO A 384 29.95 -3.73 -23.30
CA PRO A 384 29.90 -3.21 -24.66
C PRO A 384 29.79 -4.29 -25.73
#